data_AF-A0AA96FPZ5-F1
#
_entry.id   AF-A0AA96FPZ5-F1
#
_cell.length_a   1.000
_cell.length_b   1.000
_cell.length_c   1.000
_cell.angle_alpha   90.00
_cell.angle_beta   90.00
_cell.angle_gamma   90.00
#
_symmetry.space_group_name_H-M   'P 1'
#
loop_
_entity.id
_entity.type
_entity.pdbx_description
1 polymer ?
#
loop_
_entity_poly.entity_id
_entity_poly.type
_entity_poly.pdbx_seq_one_letter_code
_entity_poly.pdbx_strand_id
1 'polypeptide(L)'
;MHPPRTEEIKTNPNNAKSAQLRRINQAREAVLDGGPLPGDNASELLYDLNLPLRTHLDVLSEALERAANEGIYATDVPGSRALFVIDQYGCAQQGLSSKKFNERLRQSVDTALQRAGIAAGREDHNINVTSLDSTARDPLRVPWANYPLHPVACARLIGDCAVATVETSGPLLTRLLQVAGLDARWVRPPRKADLQQGEVIMEIHQQEELRAVALPGGLTMTPGWTLQMRRSELDRYLIELLRPGSWVAGIKHVLAARQAGRPWPHYRNEHEIWV
;
A
#
# COMPACT_ATOMS: atom_id res chain seq x y z
N MET A 1 1.37 42.90 -20.49
CA MET A 1 0.40 41.80 -20.65
C MET A 1 0.02 41.32 -19.26
N HIS A 2 -1.26 41.37 -18.90
CA HIS A 2 -1.73 40.76 -17.66
C HIS A 2 -1.97 39.26 -17.89
N PRO A 3 -1.65 38.40 -16.90
CA PRO A 3 -1.94 36.97 -17.00
C PRO A 3 -3.46 36.78 -17.17
N PRO A 4 -3.89 35.77 -17.96
CA PRO A 4 -5.30 35.49 -18.14
C PRO A 4 -5.95 35.20 -16.78
N ARG A 5 -7.04 35.90 -16.50
CA ARG A 5 -7.82 35.74 -15.27
C ARG A 5 -8.71 34.51 -15.41
N THR A 6 -8.32 33.41 -14.78
CA THR A 6 -9.17 32.21 -14.70
C THR A 6 -10.22 32.44 -13.61
N GLU A 7 -11.48 32.65 -14.00
CA GLU A 7 -12.61 32.66 -13.07
C GLU A 7 -13.37 31.33 -13.17
N GLU A 8 -13.45 30.60 -12.07
CA GLU A 8 -14.28 29.39 -11.98
C GLU A 8 -15.75 29.80 -11.98
N ILE A 9 -16.41 29.69 -13.14
CA ILE A 9 -17.85 29.93 -13.27
C ILE A 9 -18.59 28.69 -12.77
N LYS A 10 -18.96 28.69 -11.48
CA LYS A 10 -19.89 27.69 -10.94
C LYS A 10 -21.29 28.00 -11.44
N THR A 11 -21.98 26.98 -11.98
CA THR A 11 -23.32 27.10 -12.58
C THR A 11 -24.38 27.68 -11.63
N ASN A 12 -24.13 27.67 -10.31
CA ASN A 12 -24.92 28.43 -9.34
C ASN A 12 -24.07 28.81 -8.11
N PRO A 13 -23.75 30.10 -7.89
CA PRO A 13 -22.85 30.55 -6.83
C PRO A 13 -23.41 30.38 -5.40
N ASN A 14 -24.73 30.20 -5.26
CA ASN A 14 -25.39 29.99 -3.96
C ASN A 14 -25.62 28.51 -3.63
N ASN A 15 -25.19 27.59 -4.50
CA ASN A 15 -25.40 26.16 -4.32
C ASN A 15 -24.21 25.54 -3.58
N ALA A 16 -23.99 25.95 -2.34
CA ALA A 16 -23.19 25.15 -1.40
C ALA A 16 -24.01 23.89 -1.09
N LYS A 17 -23.88 22.88 -1.96
CA LYS A 17 -24.68 21.65 -1.94
C LYS A 17 -24.59 21.06 -0.53
N SER A 18 -25.72 20.92 0.15
CA SER A 18 -25.85 20.29 1.48
C SER A 18 -25.03 19.00 1.61
N ALA A 19 -24.84 18.26 0.52
CA ALA A 19 -23.96 17.08 0.45
C ALA A 19 -22.47 17.37 0.68
N GLN A 20 -21.91 18.49 0.21
CA GLN A 20 -20.53 18.89 0.50
C GLN A 20 -20.36 19.26 1.98
N LEU A 21 -21.27 20.08 2.52
CA LEU A 21 -21.28 20.42 3.96
C LEU A 21 -21.44 19.16 4.83
N ARG A 22 -22.30 18.22 4.42
CA ARG A 22 -22.45 16.91 5.09
C ARG A 22 -21.14 16.12 5.11
N ARG A 23 -20.44 16.04 3.96
CA ARG A 23 -19.13 15.35 3.90
C ARG A 23 -18.06 16.04 4.76
N ILE A 24 -18.04 17.37 4.80
CA ILE A 24 -17.13 18.13 5.67
C ILE A 24 -17.42 17.84 7.15
N ASN A 25 -18.69 17.86 7.56
CA ASN A 25 -19.08 17.58 8.94
C ASN A 25 -18.79 16.13 9.33
N GLN A 26 -19.05 15.16 8.45
CA GLN A 26 -18.73 13.76 8.68
C GLN A 26 -17.22 13.53 8.81
N ALA A 27 -16.41 14.15 7.95
CA ALA A 27 -14.95 14.10 8.08
C ALA A 27 -14.48 14.71 9.41
N ARG A 28 -15.09 15.83 9.83
CA ARG A 28 -14.78 16.49 11.10
C ARG A 28 -15.13 15.61 12.30
N GLU A 29 -16.31 14.98 12.30
CA GLU A 29 -16.76 14.04 13.34
C GLU A 29 -15.85 12.81 13.41
N ALA A 30 -15.42 12.28 12.26
CA ALA A 30 -14.47 11.17 12.21
C ALA A 30 -13.11 11.51 12.82
N VAL A 31 -12.59 12.72 12.54
CA VAL A 31 -11.26 13.16 13.02
C VAL A 31 -11.28 13.59 14.49
N LEU A 32 -12.34 14.27 14.94
CA LEU A 32 -12.37 14.87 16.29
C LEU A 32 -13.05 13.98 17.33
N ASP A 33 -14.11 13.28 16.93
CA ASP A 33 -15.04 12.62 17.84
C ASP A 33 -15.05 11.09 17.65
N GLY A 34 -14.21 10.56 16.75
CA GLY A 34 -14.16 9.14 16.41
C GLY A 34 -15.41 8.64 15.69
N GLY A 35 -16.13 9.53 15.00
CA GLY A 35 -17.30 9.21 14.19
C GLY A 35 -16.98 8.40 12.91
N PRO A 36 -18.01 7.98 12.16
CA PRO A 36 -17.84 7.19 10.95
C PRO A 36 -17.11 7.96 9.84
N LEU A 37 -16.22 7.28 9.11
CA LEU A 37 -15.53 7.82 7.95
C LEU A 37 -16.54 8.28 6.87
N PRO A 38 -16.20 9.30 6.06
CA PRO A 38 -17.03 9.72 4.94
C PRO A 38 -17.32 8.58 3.96
N GLY A 39 -18.61 8.24 3.80
CA GLY A 39 -19.03 7.13 2.95
C GLY A 39 -20.40 6.58 3.34
N ASP A 40 -20.79 5.48 2.71
CA ASP A 40 -22.09 4.82 2.92
C ASP A 40 -22.04 3.75 4.03
N ASN A 41 -20.86 3.50 4.61
CA ASN A 41 -20.64 2.44 5.61
C ASN A 41 -20.37 3.02 7.00
N ALA A 42 -21.39 3.06 7.86
CA ALA A 42 -21.28 3.58 9.23
C ALA A 42 -20.39 2.74 10.17
N SER A 43 -19.92 1.56 9.74
CA SER A 43 -19.00 0.73 10.53
C SER A 43 -17.52 1.10 10.31
N GLU A 44 -17.23 1.90 9.28
CA GLU A 44 -15.90 2.41 8.99
C GLU A 44 -15.57 3.54 9.95
N LEU A 45 -14.64 3.30 10.87
CA LEU A 45 -14.19 4.26 11.86
C LEU A 45 -12.69 4.44 11.71
N LEU A 46 -12.22 5.67 11.97
CA LEU A 46 -10.79 5.93 12.06
C LEU A 46 -10.25 5.28 13.34
N TYR A 47 -9.13 4.55 13.23
CA TYR A 47 -8.56 3.83 14.35
C TYR A 47 -7.07 4.12 14.49
N ASP A 48 -6.71 4.85 15.54
CA ASP A 48 -5.34 5.28 15.80
C ASP A 48 -4.52 4.16 16.46
N LEU A 49 -3.55 3.63 15.73
CA LEU A 49 -2.47 2.89 16.33
C LEU A 49 -1.58 3.87 17.06
N ASN A 50 -1.38 3.65 18.36
CA ASN A 50 -0.30 4.31 19.09
C ASN A 50 1.07 3.68 18.74
N LEU A 51 1.38 3.63 17.44
CA LEU A 51 2.58 3.07 16.84
C LEU A 51 3.12 4.08 15.81
N PRO A 52 4.43 4.37 15.79
CA PRO A 52 5.00 5.24 14.78
C PRO A 52 4.99 4.56 13.41
N LEU A 53 4.52 5.28 12.39
CA LEU A 53 4.69 4.86 11.00
C LEU A 53 6.15 5.03 10.59
N ARG A 54 6.70 4.02 9.93
CA ARG A 54 8.01 4.13 9.28
C ARG A 54 7.89 3.54 7.89
N THR A 55 8.54 4.20 6.92
CA THR A 55 8.53 3.82 5.51
C THR A 55 9.95 3.78 4.94
N HIS A 56 10.04 3.37 3.68
CA HIS A 56 11.21 3.50 2.81
C HIS A 56 10.93 4.44 1.63
N LEU A 57 10.16 5.52 1.85
CA LEU A 57 9.84 6.50 0.80
C LEU A 57 11.07 7.26 0.29
N ASP A 58 12.14 7.31 1.09
CA ASP A 58 13.47 7.75 0.66
C ASP A 58 13.96 6.93 -0.55
N VAL A 59 13.75 5.62 -0.54
CA VAL A 59 14.09 4.74 -1.67
C VAL A 59 13.22 5.02 -2.89
N LEU A 60 11.93 5.35 -2.70
CA LEU A 60 11.07 5.78 -3.80
C LEU A 60 11.53 7.10 -4.41
N SER A 61 11.91 8.07 -3.57
CA SER A 61 12.44 9.36 -4.01
C SER A 61 13.69 9.18 -4.86
N GLU A 62 14.68 8.43 -4.35
CA GLU A 62 15.91 8.13 -5.08
C GLU A 62 15.59 7.40 -6.40
N ALA A 63 14.68 6.42 -6.37
CA ALA A 63 14.33 5.65 -7.55
C ALA A 63 13.67 6.50 -8.65
N LEU A 64 12.80 7.45 -8.25
CA LEU A 64 12.18 8.41 -9.16
C LEU A 64 13.21 9.37 -9.76
N GLU A 65 14.13 9.89 -8.95
CA GLU A 65 15.21 10.76 -9.43
C GLU A 65 16.12 10.04 -10.42
N ARG A 66 16.50 8.79 -10.12
CA ARG A 66 17.30 7.98 -11.03
C ARG A 66 16.55 7.65 -12.31
N ALA A 67 15.29 7.22 -12.23
CA ALA A 67 14.48 6.94 -13.41
C ALA A 67 14.26 8.18 -14.28
N ALA A 68 14.08 9.36 -13.68
CA ALA A 68 13.95 10.61 -14.43
C ALA A 68 15.17 10.91 -15.32
N ASN A 69 16.37 10.47 -14.91
CA ASN A 69 17.62 10.66 -15.66
C ASN A 69 17.94 9.46 -16.58
N GLU A 70 17.68 8.24 -16.11
CA GLU A 70 18.11 6.99 -16.74
C GLU A 70 17.00 6.29 -17.54
N GLY A 71 15.76 6.78 -17.45
CA GLY A 71 14.54 6.20 -18.01
C GLY A 71 13.98 5.04 -17.19
N ILE A 72 14.82 4.06 -16.87
CA ILE A 72 14.43 2.88 -16.08
C ILE A 72 15.41 2.71 -14.94
N TYR A 73 14.88 2.56 -13.73
CA TYR A 73 15.66 2.23 -12.55
C TYR A 73 14.97 1.16 -11.72
N ALA A 74 15.74 0.26 -11.11
CA ALA A 74 15.23 -0.79 -10.24
C ALA A 74 16.20 -1.07 -9.09
N THR A 75 15.66 -1.36 -7.91
CA THR A 75 16.42 -1.63 -6.69
C THR A 75 15.65 -2.56 -5.75
N ASP A 76 16.35 -3.26 -4.87
CA ASP A 76 15.72 -3.95 -3.76
C ASP A 76 15.29 -2.97 -2.65
N VAL A 77 14.25 -3.36 -1.93
CA VAL A 77 13.71 -2.67 -0.75
C VAL A 77 13.68 -3.69 0.39
N PRO A 78 14.05 -3.30 1.63
CA PRO A 78 14.00 -4.20 2.77
C PRO A 78 12.64 -4.90 2.94
N GLY A 79 12.66 -6.15 3.41
CA GLY A 79 11.47 -6.98 3.54
C GLY A 79 11.12 -7.79 2.28
N SER A 80 12.13 -8.17 1.50
CA SER A 80 12.00 -8.98 0.28
C SER A 80 11.03 -8.36 -0.74
N ARG A 81 11.30 -7.10 -1.06
CA ARG A 81 10.57 -6.32 -2.07
C ARG A 81 11.56 -5.81 -3.11
N ALA A 82 11.12 -5.69 -4.35
CA ALA A 82 11.85 -5.01 -5.41
C ALA A 82 11.01 -3.84 -5.91
N LEU A 83 11.61 -2.66 -5.98
CA LEU A 83 11.00 -1.46 -6.55
C LEU A 83 11.61 -1.24 -7.94
N PHE A 84 10.77 -0.94 -8.93
CA PHE A 84 11.23 -0.47 -10.22
C PHE A 84 10.36 0.69 -10.71
N VAL A 85 11.02 1.68 -11.30
CA VAL A 85 10.42 2.91 -11.78
C VAL A 85 10.75 3.08 -13.24
N ILE A 86 9.73 3.39 -14.03
CA ILE A 86 9.83 3.73 -15.45
C ILE A 86 9.36 5.17 -15.61
N ASP A 87 10.25 6.05 -16.05
CA ASP A 87 9.93 7.42 -16.42
C ASP A 87 9.95 7.56 -17.94
N GLN A 88 8.81 7.92 -18.52
CA GLN A 88 8.65 8.01 -19.98
C GLN A 88 9.49 9.13 -20.58
N TYR A 89 9.66 10.26 -19.86
CA TYR A 89 10.51 11.35 -20.32
C TYR A 89 11.99 10.97 -20.24
N GLY A 90 12.41 10.30 -19.17
CA GLY A 90 13.75 9.74 -19.06
C GLY A 90 14.03 8.72 -20.17
N CYS A 91 13.08 7.82 -20.46
CA CYS A 91 13.23 6.85 -21.55
C CYS A 91 13.37 7.53 -22.91
N ALA A 92 12.58 8.59 -23.17
CA ALA A 92 12.66 9.37 -24.40
C ALA A 92 14.01 10.10 -24.52
N GLN A 93 14.51 10.71 -23.45
CA GLN A 93 15.82 11.38 -23.42
C GLN A 93 16.98 10.41 -23.69
N GLN A 94 16.87 9.17 -23.20
CA GLN A 94 17.85 8.12 -23.45
C GLN A 94 17.77 7.53 -24.88
N GLY A 95 16.79 7.94 -25.69
CA GLY A 95 16.64 7.47 -27.07
C GLY A 95 16.43 5.96 -27.19
N LEU A 96 15.78 5.35 -26.19
CA LEU A 96 15.59 3.90 -26.14
C LEU A 96 14.58 3.46 -27.21
N SER A 97 15.01 2.57 -28.13
CA SER A 97 14.07 1.86 -28.99
C SER A 97 13.24 0.86 -28.16
N SER A 98 12.06 0.46 -28.63
CA SER A 98 11.20 -0.48 -27.90
C SER A 98 11.90 -1.80 -27.53
N LYS A 99 12.79 -2.29 -28.40
CA LYS A 99 13.59 -3.50 -28.10
C LYS A 99 14.57 -3.26 -26.95
N LYS A 100 15.35 -2.17 -27.02
CA LYS A 100 16.30 -1.80 -25.96
C LYS A 100 15.62 -1.49 -24.63
N PHE A 101 14.44 -0.86 -24.70
CA PHE A 101 13.58 -0.62 -23.55
C PHE A 101 13.22 -1.94 -22.86
N ASN A 102 12.67 -2.91 -23.60
CA ASN A 102 12.27 -4.20 -23.03
C ASN A 102 13.45 -5.01 -22.47
N GLU A 103 14.60 -5.00 -23.16
CA GLU A 103 15.83 -5.65 -22.69
C GLU A 103 16.32 -5.02 -21.39
N ARG A 104 16.40 -3.68 -21.34
CA ARG A 104 16.84 -2.94 -20.16
C ARG A 104 15.88 -3.10 -18.98
N LEU A 105 14.56 -3.06 -19.25
CA LEU A 105 13.53 -3.28 -18.23
C LEU A 105 13.70 -4.66 -17.60
N ARG A 106 13.75 -5.71 -18.43
CA ARG A 106 13.92 -7.08 -17.95
C ARG A 106 15.20 -7.24 -17.13
N GLN A 107 16.33 -6.78 -17.65
CA GLN A 107 17.61 -6.88 -16.95
C GLN A 107 17.60 -6.16 -15.59
N SER A 108 17.01 -4.96 -15.53
CA SER A 108 16.95 -4.16 -14.30
C SER A 108 16.05 -4.82 -13.27
N VAL A 109 14.87 -5.29 -13.70
CA VAL A 109 13.91 -5.99 -12.84
C VAL A 109 14.48 -7.31 -12.33
N ASP A 110 15.03 -8.15 -13.21
CA ASP A 110 15.62 -9.44 -12.81
C ASP A 110 16.73 -9.26 -11.77
N THR A 111 17.58 -8.23 -11.94
CA THR A 111 18.64 -7.90 -10.99
C THR A 111 18.07 -7.47 -9.64
N ALA A 112 17.05 -6.62 -9.63
CA ALA A 112 16.41 -6.15 -8.40
C ALA A 112 15.68 -7.29 -7.66
N LEU A 113 14.97 -8.15 -8.38
CA LEU A 113 14.32 -9.34 -7.82
C LEU A 113 15.35 -10.29 -7.20
N GLN A 114 16.46 -10.54 -7.89
CA GLN A 114 17.55 -11.37 -7.37
C GLN A 114 18.13 -10.80 -6.06
N ARG A 115 18.38 -9.50 -6.01
CA ARG A 115 18.89 -8.82 -4.79
C ARG A 115 17.88 -8.88 -3.63
N ALA A 116 16.59 -8.76 -3.93
CA ALA A 116 15.51 -8.90 -2.95
C ALA A 116 15.30 -10.35 -2.47
N GLY A 117 16.01 -11.33 -3.06
CA GLY A 117 15.84 -12.76 -2.78
C GLY A 117 14.54 -13.34 -3.34
N ILE A 118 13.90 -12.65 -4.30
CA ILE A 118 12.70 -13.12 -4.99
C ILE A 118 13.14 -14.03 -6.12
N ALA A 119 12.79 -15.31 -6.03
CA ALA A 119 13.28 -16.34 -6.95
C ALA A 119 12.73 -16.15 -8.37
N ALA A 120 13.63 -16.11 -9.35
CA ALA A 120 13.28 -16.25 -10.77
C ALA A 120 12.64 -17.64 -11.02
N GLY A 121 11.57 -17.72 -11.83
CA GLY A 121 10.87 -18.97 -12.12
C GLY A 121 9.78 -19.38 -11.11
N ARG A 122 9.47 -18.53 -10.12
CA ARG A 122 8.29 -18.67 -9.24
C ARG A 122 7.33 -17.48 -9.38
N GLU A 123 7.20 -16.94 -10.58
CA GLU A 123 6.35 -15.77 -10.86
C GLU A 123 4.88 -16.00 -10.42
N ASP A 124 4.44 -17.26 -10.40
CA ASP A 124 3.09 -17.66 -9.97
C ASP A 124 2.79 -17.32 -8.49
N HIS A 125 3.83 -17.06 -7.70
CA HIS A 125 3.73 -16.63 -6.30
C HIS A 125 4.07 -15.16 -6.08
N ASN A 126 4.49 -14.45 -7.13
CA ASN A 126 4.82 -13.04 -7.03
C ASN A 126 3.54 -12.22 -7.04
N ILE A 127 3.59 -11.11 -6.32
CA ILE A 127 2.56 -10.08 -6.33
C ILE A 127 3.25 -8.75 -6.55
N ASN A 128 2.70 -7.95 -7.44
CA ASN A 128 3.13 -6.58 -7.63
C ASN A 128 1.98 -5.60 -7.51
N VAL A 129 2.36 -4.35 -7.24
CA VAL A 129 1.47 -3.20 -7.15
C VAL A 129 2.13 -2.07 -7.90
N THR A 130 1.36 -1.44 -8.78
CA THR A 130 1.83 -0.41 -9.69
C THR A 130 1.12 0.91 -9.39
N SER A 131 1.87 1.99 -9.26
CA SER A 131 1.34 3.35 -9.13
C SER A 131 0.68 3.77 -10.44
N LEU A 132 -0.63 3.61 -10.52
CA LEU A 132 -1.46 4.21 -11.57
C LEU A 132 -2.34 5.29 -10.97
N ASP A 133 -2.89 6.20 -11.78
CA ASP A 133 -3.84 7.24 -11.32
C ASP A 133 -4.98 6.69 -10.44
N SER A 134 -5.42 5.45 -10.65
CA SER A 134 -6.41 4.78 -9.78
C SER A 134 -5.94 4.63 -8.32
N THR A 135 -4.63 4.54 -8.09
CA THR A 135 -4.01 4.50 -6.75
C THR A 135 -4.13 5.85 -6.03
N ALA A 136 -4.11 6.97 -6.77
CA ALA A 136 -4.25 8.31 -6.21
C ALA A 136 -5.71 8.68 -5.89
N ARG A 137 -6.67 7.91 -6.40
CA ARG A 137 -8.12 8.13 -6.22
C ARG A 137 -8.74 7.24 -5.13
N ASP A 138 -7.95 6.35 -4.53
CA ASP A 138 -8.37 5.54 -3.39
C ASP A 138 -8.44 6.43 -2.13
N PRO A 139 -9.64 6.64 -1.53
CA PRO A 139 -9.77 7.50 -0.35
C PRO A 139 -9.07 6.94 0.89
N LEU A 140 -8.66 5.66 0.86
CA LEU A 140 -7.88 5.03 1.94
C LEU A 140 -6.37 5.20 1.78
N ARG A 141 -5.91 5.88 0.72
CA ARG A 141 -4.49 6.13 0.45
C ARG A 141 -4.16 7.61 0.49
N VAL A 142 -2.91 7.88 0.83
CA VAL A 142 -2.38 9.24 0.76
C VAL A 142 -2.27 9.66 -0.72
N PRO A 143 -2.75 10.84 -1.12
CA PRO A 143 -2.53 11.34 -2.48
C PRO A 143 -1.05 11.57 -2.76
N TRP A 144 -0.58 11.30 -3.98
CA TRP A 144 0.83 11.51 -4.37
C TRP A 144 1.34 12.93 -4.11
N ALA A 145 0.45 13.93 -4.19
CA ALA A 145 0.79 15.33 -3.91
C ALA A 145 1.25 15.58 -2.46
N ASN A 146 0.91 14.66 -1.54
CA ASN A 146 1.30 14.73 -0.14
C ASN A 146 2.52 13.85 0.16
N TYR A 147 3.11 13.14 -0.81
CA TYR A 147 4.30 12.35 -0.54
C TYR A 147 5.53 13.27 -0.43
N PRO A 148 6.58 12.88 0.33
CA PRO A 148 7.80 13.65 0.49
C PRO A 148 8.70 13.48 -0.74
N LEU A 149 8.17 13.82 -1.91
CA LEU A 149 8.78 13.66 -3.23
C LEU A 149 8.86 15.03 -3.91
N HIS A 150 9.76 15.16 -4.89
CA HIS A 150 9.83 16.37 -5.68
C HIS A 150 8.50 16.61 -6.43
N PRO A 151 7.94 17.83 -6.47
CA PRO A 151 6.63 18.09 -7.09
C PRO A 151 6.50 17.64 -8.54
N VAL A 152 7.60 17.70 -9.31
CA VAL A 152 7.64 17.18 -10.70
C VAL A 152 7.47 15.66 -10.73
N ALA A 153 8.06 14.93 -9.78
CA ALA A 153 7.90 13.48 -9.69
C ALA A 153 6.45 13.12 -9.31
N CYS A 154 5.84 13.84 -8.36
CA CYS A 154 4.41 13.70 -8.03
C CYS A 154 3.52 13.94 -9.26
N ALA A 155 3.78 15.02 -10.02
CA ALA A 155 3.02 15.32 -11.22
C ALA A 155 3.17 14.22 -12.30
N ARG A 156 4.37 13.66 -12.46
CA ARG A 156 4.60 12.54 -13.38
C ARG A 156 3.91 11.25 -12.94
N LEU A 157 3.88 10.95 -11.64
CA LEU A 157 3.13 9.81 -11.08
C LEU A 157 1.62 9.99 -11.29
N ILE A 158 1.08 11.19 -11.04
CA ILE A 158 -0.35 11.50 -11.22
C ILE A 158 -0.74 11.42 -12.70
N GLY A 159 0.12 11.89 -13.61
CA GLY A 159 -0.11 11.86 -15.04
C GLY A 159 0.30 10.55 -15.73
N ASP A 160 0.60 9.49 -14.98
CA ASP A 160 1.11 8.20 -15.46
C ASP A 160 2.34 8.31 -16.41
N CYS A 161 3.07 9.43 -16.34
CA CYS A 161 4.32 9.66 -17.08
C CYS A 161 5.54 9.05 -16.37
N ALA A 162 5.40 8.78 -15.07
CA ALA A 162 6.26 7.89 -14.31
C ALA A 162 5.39 6.83 -13.65
N VAL A 163 5.89 5.59 -13.62
CA VAL A 163 5.20 4.46 -13.02
C VAL A 163 6.18 3.73 -12.11
N ALA A 164 5.84 3.61 -10.84
CA ALA A 164 6.54 2.83 -9.84
C ALA A 164 5.79 1.52 -9.59
N THR A 165 6.49 0.40 -9.70
CA THR A 165 5.96 -0.92 -9.37
C THR A 165 6.80 -1.53 -8.27
N VAL A 166 6.12 -2.09 -7.27
CA VAL A 166 6.75 -2.81 -6.17
C VAL A 166 6.31 -4.26 -6.24
N GLU A 167 7.27 -5.17 -6.32
CA GLU A 167 7.05 -6.62 -6.39
C GLU A 167 7.57 -7.32 -5.15
N THR A 168 6.87 -8.37 -4.72
CA THR A 168 7.25 -9.27 -3.64
C THR A 168 6.77 -10.69 -3.91
N SER A 169 7.00 -11.60 -2.97
CA SER A 169 6.60 -13.00 -3.06
C SER A 169 5.75 -13.42 -1.86
N GLY A 170 4.61 -14.07 -2.11
CA GLY A 170 3.71 -14.55 -1.06
C GLY A 170 4.39 -15.43 0.01
N PRO A 171 5.20 -16.44 -0.39
CA PRO A 171 6.01 -17.22 0.56
C PRO A 171 7.01 -16.39 1.38
N LEU A 172 7.64 -15.36 0.79
CA LEU A 172 8.58 -14.49 1.53
C LEU A 172 7.85 -13.60 2.54
N LEU A 173 6.71 -13.02 2.16
CA LEU A 173 5.84 -12.30 3.10
C LEU A 173 5.37 -13.19 4.24
N THR A 174 4.96 -14.42 3.93
CA THR A 174 4.54 -15.40 4.93
C THR A 174 5.66 -15.68 5.93
N ARG A 175 6.88 -15.95 5.42
CA ARG A 175 8.06 -16.16 6.26
C ARG A 175 8.40 -14.94 7.11
N LEU A 176 8.29 -13.73 6.55
CA LEU A 176 8.53 -12.46 7.26
C LEU A 176 7.61 -12.34 8.48
N LEU A 177 6.31 -12.65 8.33
CA LEU A 177 5.36 -12.61 9.44
C LEU A 177 5.59 -13.75 10.44
N GLN A 178 5.92 -14.96 9.97
CA GLN A 178 6.23 -16.11 10.83
C GLN A 178 7.46 -15.86 11.71
N VAL A 179 8.52 -15.30 11.16
CA VAL A 179 9.71 -14.89 11.93
C VAL A 179 9.36 -13.83 12.97
N ALA A 180 8.34 -13.00 12.72
CA ALA A 180 7.82 -12.05 13.68
C ALA A 180 6.86 -12.65 14.74
N GLY A 181 6.64 -13.96 14.72
CA GLY A 181 5.80 -14.68 15.69
C GLY A 181 4.31 -14.70 15.35
N LEU A 182 3.93 -14.51 14.08
CA LEU A 182 2.54 -14.59 13.62
C LEU A 182 2.29 -15.93 12.91
N ASP A 183 1.17 -16.61 13.17
CA ASP A 183 0.73 -17.79 12.40
C ASP A 183 0.11 -17.37 11.07
N ALA A 184 0.95 -16.85 10.18
CA ALA A 184 0.58 -16.41 8.85
C ALA A 184 0.65 -17.57 7.85
N ARG A 185 -0.33 -17.63 6.95
CA ARG A 185 -0.42 -18.58 5.85
C ARG A 185 -0.83 -17.87 4.57
N TRP A 186 -0.07 -18.10 3.51
CA TRP A 186 -0.49 -17.72 2.17
C TRP A 186 -1.61 -18.64 1.69
N VAL A 187 -2.76 -18.07 1.32
CA VAL A 187 -3.93 -18.86 0.90
C VAL A 187 -4.21 -18.77 -0.59
N ARG A 188 -3.59 -17.80 -1.29
CA ARG A 188 -3.74 -17.69 -2.74
C ARG A 188 -2.97 -18.81 -3.45
N PRO A 189 -3.61 -19.61 -4.31
CA PRO A 189 -2.92 -20.63 -5.10
C PRO A 189 -1.94 -19.98 -6.10
N PRO A 190 -0.88 -20.70 -6.52
CA PRO A 190 0.04 -20.20 -7.53
C PRO A 190 -0.71 -19.88 -8.83
N ARG A 191 -0.65 -18.62 -9.28
CA ARG A 191 -1.21 -18.18 -10.57
C ARG A 191 -0.60 -16.85 -11.02
N LYS A 192 -0.45 -16.68 -12.34
CA LYS A 192 -0.02 -15.42 -12.97
C LYS A 192 -1.11 -14.35 -13.10
N ALA A 193 -2.37 -14.72 -12.88
CA ALA A 193 -3.49 -13.80 -13.05
C ALA A 193 -3.58 -12.76 -11.93
N ASP A 194 -3.93 -11.52 -12.27
CA ASP A 194 -4.10 -10.41 -11.34
C ASP A 194 -4.99 -10.76 -10.12
N LEU A 195 -4.74 -10.05 -9.02
CA LEU A 195 -5.57 -10.14 -7.83
C LEU A 195 -6.96 -9.56 -8.09
N GLN A 196 -8.00 -10.35 -7.79
CA GLN A 196 -9.38 -9.88 -7.87
C GLN A 196 -9.70 -8.96 -6.68
N GLN A 197 -10.66 -8.05 -6.86
CA GLN A 197 -11.11 -7.18 -5.78
C GLN A 197 -11.71 -8.02 -4.64
N GLY A 198 -11.29 -7.75 -3.40
CA GLY A 198 -11.77 -8.46 -2.21
C GLY A 198 -11.19 -9.86 -2.00
N GLU A 199 -10.33 -10.34 -2.90
CA GLU A 199 -9.65 -11.63 -2.76
C GLU A 199 -8.77 -11.66 -1.50
N VAL A 200 -8.96 -12.71 -0.69
CA VAL A 200 -8.10 -12.98 0.47
C VAL A 200 -6.83 -13.64 -0.03
N ILE A 201 -5.68 -13.05 0.32
CA ILE A 201 -4.37 -13.51 -0.13
C ILE A 201 -3.59 -14.21 0.97
N MET A 202 -3.87 -13.85 2.23
CA MET A 202 -3.19 -14.37 3.39
C MET A 202 -4.14 -14.42 4.59
N GLU A 203 -3.98 -15.47 5.39
CA GLU A 203 -4.68 -15.66 6.66
C GLU A 203 -3.68 -15.66 7.81
N ILE A 204 -4.00 -14.94 8.88
CA ILE A 204 -3.15 -14.84 10.07
C ILE A 204 -3.98 -15.27 11.27
N HIS A 205 -3.60 -16.39 11.88
CA HIS A 205 -4.34 -17.00 12.98
C HIS A 205 -3.82 -16.49 14.33
N GLN A 206 -4.75 -16.24 15.25
CA GLN A 206 -4.46 -15.96 16.64
C GLN A 206 -5.25 -16.92 17.53
N GLN A 207 -4.55 -17.59 18.43
CA GLN A 207 -5.14 -18.42 19.48
C GLN A 207 -4.94 -17.74 20.84
N GLU A 208 -5.89 -17.93 21.75
CA GLU A 208 -5.79 -17.47 23.13
C GLU A 208 -5.62 -18.66 24.07
N GLU A 209 -4.39 -19.16 24.14
CA GLU A 209 -4.05 -20.29 25.00
C GLU A 209 -4.42 -20.04 26.48
N LEU A 210 -4.36 -18.78 26.94
CA LEU A 210 -4.76 -18.39 28.29
C LEU A 210 -6.26 -18.55 28.58
N ARG A 211 -7.09 -18.73 27.55
CA ARG A 211 -8.54 -19.00 27.67
C ARG A 211 -8.89 -20.43 27.27
N ALA A 212 -7.90 -21.32 27.19
CA ALA A 212 -8.14 -22.72 26.90
C ALA A 212 -8.99 -23.36 28.01
N VAL A 213 -10.03 -24.09 27.60
CA VAL A 213 -10.94 -24.81 28.51
C VAL A 213 -10.71 -26.30 28.34
N ALA A 214 -10.44 -26.99 29.44
CA ALA A 214 -10.39 -28.45 29.46
C ALA A 214 -11.82 -29.01 29.27
N LEU A 215 -11.97 -29.90 28.30
CA LEU A 215 -13.20 -30.61 28.00
C LEU A 215 -13.10 -32.07 28.49
N PRO A 216 -14.24 -32.74 28.71
CA PRO A 216 -14.26 -34.17 29.01
C PRO A 216 -13.51 -35.00 27.97
N GLY A 217 -12.85 -36.08 28.40
CA GLY A 217 -12.08 -36.96 27.51
C GLY A 217 -10.66 -36.48 27.18
N GLY A 218 -10.13 -35.50 27.92
CA GLY A 218 -8.75 -35.02 27.73
C GLY A 218 -8.59 -34.05 26.55
N LEU A 219 -9.70 -33.50 26.04
CA LEU A 219 -9.70 -32.50 24.98
C LEU A 219 -9.52 -31.09 25.56
N THR A 220 -8.97 -30.18 24.77
CA THR A 220 -8.82 -28.77 25.13
C THR A 220 -9.43 -27.91 24.03
N MET A 221 -10.31 -26.98 24.41
CA MET A 221 -10.87 -25.99 23.50
C MET A 221 -10.17 -24.65 23.71
N THR A 222 -9.53 -24.13 22.66
CA THR A 222 -8.85 -22.83 22.69
C THR A 222 -9.58 -21.85 21.77
N PRO A 223 -10.11 -20.72 22.29
CA PRO A 223 -10.66 -19.68 21.45
C PRO A 223 -9.61 -19.13 20.47
N GLY A 224 -10.02 -18.86 19.24
CA GLY A 224 -9.15 -18.26 18.23
C GLY A 224 -9.93 -17.53 17.16
N TRP A 225 -9.22 -16.69 16.40
CA TRP A 225 -9.77 -15.98 15.25
C TRP A 225 -8.71 -15.83 14.16
N THR A 226 -9.18 -15.51 12.95
CA THR A 226 -8.35 -15.34 11.76
C THR A 226 -8.49 -13.92 11.24
N LEU A 227 -7.37 -13.24 11.05
CA LEU A 227 -7.31 -12.02 10.25
C LEU A 227 -7.10 -12.41 8.79
N GLN A 228 -8.02 -12.00 7.93
CA GLN A 228 -7.91 -12.16 6.48
C GLN A 228 -7.35 -10.89 5.87
N MET A 229 -6.19 -11.00 5.23
CA MET A 229 -5.56 -9.92 4.48
C MET A 229 -6.01 -10.00 3.02
N ARG A 230 -6.46 -8.87 2.49
CA ARG A 230 -6.87 -8.72 1.09
C ARG A 230 -5.86 -7.85 0.34
N ARG A 231 -6.14 -7.62 -0.94
CA ARG A 231 -5.29 -6.80 -1.82
C ARG A 231 -5.07 -5.39 -1.28
N SER A 232 -6.11 -4.70 -0.81
CA SER A 232 -6.03 -3.32 -0.32
C SER A 232 -4.96 -3.14 0.77
N GLU A 233 -4.85 -4.09 1.68
CA GLU A 233 -3.89 -4.02 2.79
C GLU A 233 -2.46 -4.29 2.33
N LEU A 234 -2.29 -5.21 1.39
CA LEU A 234 -0.98 -5.48 0.78
C LEU A 234 -0.53 -4.32 -0.10
N ASP A 235 -1.44 -3.74 -0.88
CA ASP A 235 -1.13 -2.60 -1.73
C ASP A 235 -0.58 -1.43 -0.93
N ARG A 236 -1.16 -1.13 0.24
CA ARG A 236 -0.63 -0.10 1.13
C ARG A 236 0.80 -0.45 1.60
N TYR A 237 1.03 -1.67 2.07
CA TYR A 237 2.37 -2.12 2.48
C TYR A 237 3.42 -1.97 1.37
N LEU A 238 3.04 -2.26 0.14
CA LEU A 238 3.92 -2.20 -1.02
C LEU A 238 4.11 -0.77 -1.54
N ILE A 239 3.05 -0.01 -1.75
CA ILE A 239 3.11 1.30 -2.40
C ILE A 239 3.63 2.41 -1.48
N GLU A 240 3.24 2.38 -0.20
CA GLU A 240 3.75 3.31 0.82
C GLU A 240 5.11 2.86 1.37
N LEU A 241 5.65 1.74 0.85
CA LEU A 241 6.93 1.15 1.23
C LEU A 241 7.09 1.03 2.75
N LEU A 242 6.04 0.61 3.46
CA LEU A 242 6.05 0.51 4.92
C LEU A 242 7.23 -0.36 5.37
N ARG A 243 7.90 0.02 6.46
CA ARG A 243 8.96 -0.82 7.03
C ARG A 243 8.32 -2.11 7.56
N PRO A 244 8.95 -3.28 7.35
CA PRO A 244 8.41 -4.57 7.82
C PRO A 244 8.00 -4.56 9.29
N GLY A 245 8.82 -3.93 10.16
CA GLY A 245 8.52 -3.83 11.60
C GLY A 245 7.26 -3.02 11.91
N SER A 246 7.05 -1.88 11.24
CA SER A 246 5.84 -1.06 11.42
C SER A 246 4.59 -1.81 10.93
N TRP A 247 4.69 -2.49 9.79
CA TRP A 247 3.60 -3.29 9.25
C TRP A 247 3.22 -4.46 10.15
N VAL A 248 4.20 -5.23 10.62
CA VAL A 248 4.02 -6.32 11.59
C VAL A 248 3.39 -5.82 12.89
N ALA A 249 3.84 -4.68 13.40
CA ALA A 249 3.29 -4.10 14.62
C ALA A 249 1.81 -3.71 14.43
N GLY A 250 1.46 -3.12 13.28
CA GLY A 250 0.07 -2.86 12.91
C GLY A 250 -0.79 -4.12 12.86
N ILE A 251 -0.30 -5.19 12.23
CA ILE A 251 -1.00 -6.49 12.18
C ILE A 251 -1.24 -7.05 13.59
N LYS A 252 -0.20 -7.06 14.46
CA LYS A 252 -0.31 -7.53 15.85
C LYS A 252 -1.37 -6.76 16.63
N HIS A 253 -1.42 -5.45 16.42
CA HIS A 253 -2.41 -4.59 17.06
C HIS A 253 -3.83 -4.90 16.59
N VAL A 254 -4.03 -5.05 15.28
CA VAL A 254 -5.33 -5.44 14.71
C VAL A 254 -5.79 -6.80 15.26
N LEU A 255 -4.88 -7.77 15.32
CA LEU A 255 -5.17 -9.08 15.92
C LEU A 255 -5.59 -8.95 17.37
N ALA A 256 -4.84 -8.22 18.20
CA ALA A 256 -5.15 -8.04 19.62
C ALA A 256 -6.50 -7.35 19.87
N ALA A 257 -6.91 -6.43 18.99
CA ALA A 257 -8.18 -5.71 19.12
C ALA A 257 -9.41 -6.58 18.80
N ARG A 258 -9.24 -7.75 18.17
CA ARG A 258 -10.31 -8.65 17.69
C ARG A 258 -11.35 -8.00 16.77
N GLN A 259 -10.99 -6.90 16.11
CA GLN A 259 -11.90 -6.16 15.23
C GLN A 259 -11.74 -6.68 13.79
N ALA A 260 -12.54 -7.69 13.43
CA ALA A 260 -12.60 -8.18 12.05
C ALA A 260 -13.28 -7.14 11.13
N GLY A 261 -12.69 -6.87 9.96
CA GLY A 261 -13.36 -6.20 8.83
C GLY A 261 -13.39 -4.68 8.82
N ARG A 262 -12.47 -3.99 9.51
CA ARG A 262 -12.39 -2.51 9.53
C ARG A 262 -11.33 -1.96 8.55
N PRO A 263 -11.49 -0.72 8.04
CA PRO A 263 -10.47 -0.05 7.25
C PRO A 263 -9.17 0.07 8.04
N TRP A 264 -8.06 0.06 7.32
CA TRP A 264 -6.71 -0.05 7.87
C TRP A 264 -6.42 1.06 8.89
N PRO A 265 -5.69 0.76 9.97
CA PRO A 265 -5.58 1.71 11.04
C PRO A 265 -4.65 2.88 10.68
N HIS A 266 -5.00 4.06 11.20
CA HIS A 266 -4.21 5.29 11.11
C HIS A 266 -3.03 5.14 12.06
N TYR A 267 -1.80 5.34 11.59
CA TYR A 267 -0.65 5.32 12.49
C TYR A 267 -0.52 6.69 13.14
N ARG A 268 -0.22 6.71 14.44
CA ARG A 268 0.00 7.97 15.16
C ARG A 268 1.06 8.81 14.43
N ASN A 269 0.71 10.07 14.20
CA ASN A 269 1.53 11.07 13.52
C ASN A 269 1.95 10.66 12.09
N GLU A 270 1.19 9.81 11.38
CA GLU A 270 1.55 9.43 10.01
C GLU A 270 1.69 10.63 9.07
N HIS A 271 0.97 11.74 9.33
CA HIS A 271 1.11 12.99 8.58
C HIS A 271 2.54 13.56 8.57
N GLU A 272 3.34 13.31 9.60
CA GLU A 272 4.75 13.74 9.67
C GLU A 272 5.67 12.94 8.73
N ILE A 273 5.22 11.79 8.22
CA ILE A 273 5.96 10.98 7.25
C ILE A 273 5.72 11.48 5.81
N TRP A 274 4.59 12.14 5.60
CA TRP A 274 4.14 12.57 4.28
C TRP A 274 4.63 14.00 3.96
N VAL A 275 4.65 14.89 4.96
CA VAL A 275 4.98 16.32 4.82
C VAL A 275 6.47 16.61 4.94
#